data_AF-A0A6B0Z5K2-F1
#
_entry.id   AF-A0A6B0Z5K2-F1
#
_cell.length_a   1.000
_cell.length_b   1.000
_cell.length_c   1.000
_cell.angle_alpha   90.00
_cell.angle_beta   90.00
_cell.angle_gamma   90.00
#
_symmetry.space_group_name_H-M   'P 1'
#
loop_
_entity.id
_entity.type
_entity.pdbx_description
1 polymer ?
#
loop_
_entity_poly.entity_id
_entity_poly.type
_entity_poly.pdbx_seq_one_letter_code
_entity_poly.pdbx_strand_id
1 'polypeptide(L)'
;MPDEKGAPPQVQVQSLDDYLEVMSKAVFQSGMSWQVVNAKWPDTNEAFHGFEIGRVAALTQEELDELAQDKRVIRNRRKLAAITHNAQRIIELDAEHGCFIDYLRSHGDFYDVVKDLKKQFKFLGDTGSYFFLYVIGEPVPPHDEWMCAQERAKRR
;
A
#
# COMPACT_ATOMS: atom_id res chain seq x y z
N MET A 1 -18.55 18.48 9.87
CA MET A 1 -18.55 17.46 8.81
C MET A 1 -17.82 18.03 7.60
N PRO A 2 -16.51 17.79 7.52
CA PRO A 2 -15.81 17.72 6.23
C PRO A 2 -14.86 16.49 6.21
N ASP A 3 -14.52 15.78 5.13
CA ASP A 3 -14.31 16.12 3.71
C ASP A 3 -13.26 17.22 3.42
N GLU A 4 -12.48 17.70 4.40
CA GLU A 4 -11.48 18.79 4.21
C GLU A 4 -10.01 18.43 4.54
N LYS A 5 -9.68 17.19 4.90
CA LYS A 5 -8.27 16.81 5.22
C LYS A 5 -7.67 15.65 4.41
N GLY A 6 -8.18 15.36 3.20
CA GLY A 6 -7.46 14.51 2.23
C GLY A 6 -7.16 13.07 2.67
N ALA A 7 -7.89 12.54 3.67
CA ALA A 7 -7.79 11.14 4.03
C ALA A 7 -8.54 10.28 2.99
N PRO A 8 -7.94 9.18 2.50
CA PRO A 8 -8.58 8.30 1.52
C PRO A 8 -9.85 7.65 2.10
N PRO A 9 -10.91 7.40 1.30
CA PRO A 9 -12.08 6.69 1.78
C PRO A 9 -11.72 5.25 2.19
N GLN A 10 -12.42 4.72 3.20
CA GLN A 10 -12.32 3.31 3.56
C GLN A 10 -12.97 2.44 2.50
N VAL A 11 -12.37 1.29 2.22
CA VAL A 11 -12.85 0.33 1.22
C VAL A 11 -13.10 -1.01 1.88
N GLN A 12 -14.10 -1.74 1.38
CA GLN A 12 -14.34 -3.11 1.80
C GLN A 12 -13.39 -4.01 1.02
N VAL A 13 -12.38 -4.54 1.71
CA VAL A 13 -11.42 -5.48 1.15
C VAL A 13 -11.97 -6.89 1.28
N GLN A 14 -12.06 -7.62 0.16
CA GLN A 14 -12.61 -8.98 0.14
C GLN A 14 -11.60 -10.01 -0.38
N SER A 15 -10.55 -9.56 -1.06
CA SER A 15 -9.55 -10.41 -1.71
C SER A 15 -8.13 -9.91 -1.47
N LEU A 16 -7.14 -10.77 -1.79
CA LEU A 16 -5.72 -10.38 -1.78
C LEU A 16 -5.40 -9.31 -2.83
N ASP A 17 -6.14 -9.30 -3.94
CA ASP A 17 -6.02 -8.29 -5.00
C ASP A 17 -6.36 -6.90 -4.46
N ASP A 18 -7.44 -6.80 -3.66
CA ASP A 18 -7.84 -5.57 -2.99
C ASP A 18 -6.77 -5.07 -2.01
N TYR A 19 -6.16 -5.96 -1.21
CA TYR A 19 -5.05 -5.61 -0.32
C TYR A 19 -3.86 -5.06 -1.11
N LEU A 20 -3.51 -5.71 -2.22
CA LEU A 20 -2.42 -5.28 -3.07
C LEU A 20 -2.71 -3.91 -3.71
N GLU A 21 -3.93 -3.67 -4.19
CA GLU A 21 -4.31 -2.39 -4.79
C GLU A 21 -4.18 -1.25 -3.76
N VAL A 22 -4.74 -1.44 -2.56
CA VAL A 22 -4.68 -0.44 -1.49
C VAL A 22 -3.24 -0.18 -1.04
N MET A 23 -2.43 -1.24 -0.87
CA MET A 23 -1.02 -1.11 -0.51
C MET A 23 -0.23 -0.39 -1.62
N SER A 24 -0.50 -0.70 -2.88
CA SER A 24 0.15 -0.08 -4.04
C SER A 24 -0.16 1.42 -4.12
N LYS A 25 -1.42 1.82 -3.86
CA LYS A 25 -1.82 3.23 -3.71
C LYS A 25 -0.95 3.93 -2.66
N ALA A 26 -0.79 3.34 -1.48
CA ALA A 26 0.02 3.89 -0.40
C ALA A 26 1.51 4.00 -0.77
N VAL A 27 2.05 3.00 -1.47
CA VAL A 27 3.43 3.02 -2.00
C VAL A 27 3.62 4.16 -2.99
N PHE A 28 2.67 4.41 -3.88
CA PHE A 28 2.78 5.50 -4.86
C PHE A 28 2.60 6.88 -4.24
N GLN A 29 1.75 7.02 -3.23
CA GLN A 29 1.54 8.25 -2.46
C GLN A 29 2.80 8.74 -1.73
N SER A 30 3.78 7.86 -1.46
CA SER A 30 5.07 8.27 -0.92
C SER A 30 5.83 9.20 -1.89
N GLY A 31 5.57 10.50 -1.80
CA GLY A 31 6.21 11.54 -2.62
C GLY A 31 5.34 12.16 -3.74
N MET A 32 4.02 11.90 -3.77
CA MET A 32 3.09 12.57 -4.69
C MET A 32 1.78 12.91 -3.98
N SER A 33 1.04 13.92 -4.49
CA SER A 33 -0.26 14.27 -3.94
C SER A 33 -1.31 13.20 -4.28
N TRP A 34 -2.26 13.01 -3.36
CA TRP A 34 -3.35 12.05 -3.51
C TRP A 34 -4.16 12.25 -4.79
N GLN A 35 -4.39 13.51 -5.16
CA GLN A 35 -5.11 13.89 -6.39
C GLN A 35 -4.41 13.40 -7.66
N VAL A 36 -3.07 13.48 -7.71
CA VAL A 36 -2.30 13.04 -8.88
C VAL A 36 -2.32 11.52 -9.00
N VAL A 37 -2.17 10.81 -7.88
CA VAL A 37 -2.24 9.34 -7.85
C VAL A 37 -3.62 8.87 -8.31
N ASN A 38 -4.70 9.45 -7.77
CA ASN A 38 -6.06 9.09 -8.13
C ASN A 38 -6.41 9.37 -9.59
N ALA A 39 -5.96 10.51 -10.12
CA ALA A 39 -6.19 10.85 -11.53
C ALA A 39 -5.58 9.83 -12.49
N LYS A 40 -4.47 9.17 -12.09
CA LYS A 40 -3.79 8.14 -12.86
C LYS A 40 -4.16 6.71 -12.47
N TRP A 41 -4.97 6.55 -11.42
CA TRP A 41 -5.22 5.23 -10.86
C TRP A 41 -5.99 4.29 -11.79
N PRO A 42 -7.02 4.73 -12.54
CA PRO A 42 -7.72 3.85 -13.49
C PRO A 42 -6.75 3.25 -14.52
N ASP A 43 -5.92 4.10 -15.14
CA ASP A 43 -4.91 3.69 -16.11
C ASP A 43 -3.85 2.77 -15.50
N THR A 44 -3.47 3.03 -14.24
CA THR A 44 -2.50 2.20 -13.50
C THR A 44 -3.09 0.84 -13.16
N ASN A 45 -4.35 0.79 -12.73
CA ASN A 45 -5.06 -0.45 -12.43
C ASN A 45 -5.16 -1.33 -13.69
N GLU A 46 -5.51 -0.75 -14.85
CA GLU A 46 -5.55 -1.50 -16.11
C GLU A 46 -4.17 -2.04 -16.52
N ALA A 47 -3.12 -1.22 -16.40
CA ALA A 47 -1.76 -1.63 -16.72
C ALA A 47 -1.22 -2.74 -15.78
N PHE A 48 -1.69 -2.78 -14.53
CA PHE A 48 -1.42 -3.85 -13.57
C PHE A 48 -2.45 -4.99 -13.61
N HIS A 49 -3.27 -5.06 -14.66
CA HIS A 49 -4.26 -6.12 -14.86
C HIS A 49 -5.25 -6.26 -13.69
N GLY A 50 -5.73 -5.14 -13.17
CA GLY A 50 -6.65 -5.14 -12.03
C GLY A 50 -5.98 -5.43 -10.69
N PHE A 51 -4.65 -5.44 -10.61
CA PHE A 51 -3.89 -5.87 -9.44
C PHE A 51 -4.15 -7.32 -9.02
N GLU A 52 -4.46 -8.19 -10.00
CA GLU A 52 -4.55 -9.64 -9.78
C GLU A 52 -3.24 -10.14 -9.15
N ILE A 53 -3.29 -10.54 -7.88
CA ILE A 53 -2.08 -10.70 -7.05
C ILE A 53 -1.15 -11.76 -7.63
N GLY A 54 -1.69 -12.85 -8.16
CA GLY A 54 -0.93 -13.94 -8.77
C GLY A 54 -0.17 -13.46 -10.01
N ARG A 55 -0.80 -12.64 -10.84
CA ARG A 55 -0.18 -12.07 -12.04
C ARG A 55 0.88 -11.03 -11.68
N VAL A 56 0.57 -10.14 -10.74
CA VAL A 56 1.51 -9.11 -10.30
C VAL A 56 2.74 -9.70 -9.61
N ALA A 57 2.55 -10.77 -8.82
CA ALA A 57 3.64 -11.52 -8.19
C ALA A 57 4.52 -12.26 -9.20
N ALA A 58 3.99 -12.61 -10.37
CA ALA A 58 4.71 -13.32 -11.43
C ALA A 58 5.40 -12.40 -12.46
N LEU A 59 5.26 -11.07 -12.35
CA LEU A 59 5.88 -10.12 -13.27
C LEU A 59 7.40 -10.29 -13.33
N THR A 60 7.90 -10.44 -14.56
CA THR A 60 9.32 -10.56 -14.88
C THR A 60 10.02 -9.19 -14.85
N GLN A 61 11.35 -9.20 -14.87
CA GLN A 61 12.11 -7.95 -14.95
C GLN A 61 11.87 -7.25 -16.29
N GLU A 62 11.72 -8.00 -17.36
CA GLU A 62 11.42 -7.49 -18.70
C GLU A 62 10.04 -6.81 -18.73
N GLU A 63 9.00 -7.44 -18.18
CA GLU A 63 7.67 -6.83 -18.08
C GLU A 63 7.67 -5.58 -17.20
N LEU A 64 8.41 -5.57 -16.09
CA LEU A 64 8.60 -4.38 -15.26
C LEU A 64 9.27 -3.23 -16.02
N ASP A 65 10.13 -3.55 -17.00
CA ASP A 65 10.83 -2.57 -17.82
C ASP A 65 9.92 -1.95 -18.86
N GLU A 66 9.11 -2.79 -19.49
CA GLU A 66 8.04 -2.35 -20.39
C GLU A 66 7.03 -1.48 -19.64
N LEU A 67 6.59 -1.91 -18.45
CA LEU A 67 5.68 -1.15 -17.60
C LEU A 67 6.30 0.20 -17.18
N ALA A 68 7.60 0.24 -16.90
CA ALA A 68 8.30 1.48 -16.57
C ALA A 68 8.34 2.49 -17.72
N GLN A 69 8.17 2.05 -18.97
CA GLN A 69 8.05 2.92 -20.15
C GLN A 69 6.59 3.31 -20.45
N ASP A 70 5.61 2.60 -19.90
CA ASP A 70 4.20 2.91 -20.10
C ASP A 70 3.83 4.27 -19.46
N LYS A 71 3.19 5.14 -20.25
CA LYS A 71 2.77 6.47 -19.81
C LYS A 71 1.50 6.44 -18.96
N ARG A 72 0.76 5.32 -19.01
CA ARG A 72 -0.43 5.04 -18.19
C ARG A 72 -0.08 4.90 -16.72
N VAL A 73 1.06 4.27 -16.41
CA VAL A 73 1.50 4.08 -15.03
C VAL A 73 2.35 5.24 -14.51
N ILE A 74 2.52 5.26 -13.19
CA ILE A 74 3.54 6.07 -12.54
C ILE A 74 4.91 5.43 -12.85
N ARG A 75 5.63 6.04 -13.79
CA ARG A 75 6.95 5.60 -14.31
C ARG A 75 8.06 5.64 -13.27
N ASN A 76 8.01 4.71 -12.31
CA ASN A 76 9.02 4.53 -11.28
C ASN A 76 9.33 3.04 -11.11
N ARG A 77 10.28 2.54 -11.90
CA ARG A 77 10.69 1.12 -11.91
C ARG A 77 10.95 0.54 -10.52
N ARG A 78 11.53 1.31 -9.60
CA ARG A 78 11.78 0.86 -8.21
C ARG A 78 10.48 0.60 -7.45
N LYS A 79 9.46 1.44 -7.64
CA LYS A 79 8.14 1.25 -7.03
C LYS A 79 7.36 0.12 -7.72
N LEU A 80 7.48 -0.03 -9.03
CA LEU A 80 6.87 -1.15 -9.76
C LEU A 80 7.44 -2.50 -9.28
N ALA A 81 8.77 -2.62 -9.21
CA ALA A 81 9.41 -3.82 -8.66
C ALA A 81 9.08 -4.07 -7.18
N ALA A 82 8.88 -3.00 -6.40
CA ALA A 82 8.42 -3.12 -5.02
C ALA A 82 7.01 -3.68 -4.91
N ILE A 83 6.10 -3.34 -5.84
CA ILE A 83 4.73 -3.88 -5.86
C ILE A 83 4.75 -5.37 -6.15
N THR A 84 5.57 -5.84 -7.10
CA THR A 84 5.78 -7.28 -7.35
C THR A 84 6.28 -8.01 -6.10
N HIS A 85 7.30 -7.47 -5.42
CA HIS A 85 7.80 -8.02 -4.16
C HIS A 85 6.70 -8.03 -3.08
N ASN A 86 5.91 -6.96 -2.97
CA ASN A 86 4.86 -6.86 -1.97
C ASN A 86 3.73 -7.86 -2.24
N ALA A 87 3.38 -8.09 -3.52
CA ALA A 87 2.41 -9.11 -3.93
C ALA A 87 2.87 -10.51 -3.50
N GLN A 88 4.14 -10.86 -3.77
CA GLN A 88 4.73 -12.12 -3.32
C GLN A 88 4.65 -12.26 -1.80
N ARG A 89 5.00 -11.21 -1.06
CA ARG A 89 4.99 -11.27 0.41
C ARG A 89 3.58 -11.35 1.00
N ILE A 90 2.58 -10.70 0.40
CA ILE A 90 1.17 -10.86 0.81
C ILE A 90 0.75 -12.33 0.67
N ILE A 91 1.06 -12.98 -0.46
CA ILE A 91 0.73 -14.40 -0.70
C ILE A 91 1.39 -15.30 0.35
N GLU A 92 2.67 -15.08 0.63
CA GLU A 92 3.40 -15.87 1.64
C GLU A 92 2.78 -15.70 3.03
N LEU A 93 2.50 -14.47 3.45
CA LEU A 93 1.91 -14.18 4.76
C LEU A 93 0.48 -14.70 4.89
N ASP A 94 -0.31 -14.63 3.82
CA ASP A 94 -1.65 -15.22 3.75
C ASP A 94 -1.59 -16.74 3.97
N ALA A 95 -0.66 -17.42 3.30
CA ALA A 95 -0.45 -18.86 3.46
C ALA A 95 0.10 -19.24 4.86
N GLU A 96 1.02 -18.45 5.42
CA GLU A 96 1.61 -18.67 6.74
C GLU A 96 0.59 -18.53 7.89
N HIS A 97 -0.36 -17.60 7.76
CA HIS A 97 -1.33 -17.27 8.82
C HIS A 97 -2.75 -17.78 8.54
N GLY A 98 -3.00 -18.39 7.38
CA GLY A 98 -4.31 -18.86 6.94
C GLY A 98 -5.16 -17.76 6.29
N CYS A 99 -5.03 -16.51 6.73
CA CYS A 99 -5.44 -15.35 5.95
C CYS A 99 -4.63 -14.09 6.27
N PHE A 100 -4.50 -13.19 5.30
CA PHE A 100 -3.69 -11.97 5.44
C PHE A 100 -4.20 -11.02 6.54
N ILE A 101 -5.52 -10.98 6.78
CA ILE A 101 -6.08 -10.15 7.85
C ILE A 101 -5.72 -10.71 9.24
N ASP A 102 -5.63 -12.03 9.39
CA ASP A 102 -5.20 -12.66 10.63
C ASP A 102 -3.71 -12.41 10.87
N TYR A 103 -2.89 -12.35 9.81
CA TYR A 103 -1.51 -11.86 9.91
C TYR A 103 -1.47 -10.43 10.46
N LEU A 104 -2.25 -9.50 9.91
CA LEU A 104 -2.28 -8.11 10.42
C LEU A 104 -2.70 -8.06 11.89
N ARG A 105 -3.70 -8.84 12.27
CA ARG A 105 -4.25 -8.90 13.64
C ARG A 105 -3.43 -9.76 14.61
N SER A 106 -2.43 -10.51 14.12
CA SER A 106 -1.54 -11.31 14.98
C SER A 106 -0.55 -10.45 15.78
N HIS A 107 -0.46 -9.17 15.48
CA HIS A 107 0.38 -8.20 16.17
C HIS A 107 -0.32 -7.58 17.38
N GLY A 108 0.47 -6.98 18.29
CA GLY A 108 -0.04 -6.36 19.51
C GLY A 108 -0.84 -5.08 19.23
N ASP A 109 -0.13 -3.97 18.97
CA ASP A 109 -0.75 -2.68 18.70
C ASP A 109 -0.45 -2.15 17.28
N PHE A 110 -1.05 -1.00 16.96
CA PHE A 110 -0.82 -0.32 15.68
C PHE A 110 0.66 -0.10 15.36
N TYR A 111 1.49 0.25 16.35
CA TYR A 111 2.90 0.54 16.13
C TYR A 111 3.69 -0.74 15.85
N ASP A 112 3.33 -1.86 16.48
CA ASP A 112 3.91 -3.17 16.19
C ASP A 112 3.58 -3.63 14.76
N VAL A 113 2.32 -3.49 14.33
CA VAL A 113 1.91 -3.78 12.94
C VAL A 113 2.69 -2.91 11.96
N VAL A 114 2.74 -1.60 12.19
CA VAL A 114 3.49 -0.67 11.31
C VAL A 114 4.97 -1.02 11.24
N LYS A 115 5.57 -1.39 12.38
CA LYS A 115 6.97 -1.80 12.46
C LYS A 115 7.22 -3.07 11.65
N ASP A 116 6.32 -4.04 11.69
CA ASP A 116 6.48 -5.26 10.89
C ASP A 116 6.20 -5.01 9.40
N LEU A 117 5.15 -4.27 9.07
CA LEU A 117 4.85 -3.85 7.69
C LEU A 117 6.05 -3.19 7.01
N LYS A 118 6.78 -2.32 7.72
CA LYS A 118 7.99 -1.67 7.21
C LYS A 118 9.16 -2.64 6.95
N LYS A 119 9.20 -3.78 7.64
CA LYS A 119 10.21 -4.82 7.45
C LYS A 119 9.85 -5.75 6.29
N GLN A 120 8.59 -6.16 6.22
CA GLN A 120 8.10 -7.12 5.23
C GLN A 120 7.94 -6.48 3.85
N PHE A 121 7.47 -5.22 3.79
CA PHE A 121 7.08 -4.57 2.55
C PHE A 121 8.04 -3.46 2.11
N LYS A 122 8.24 -3.33 0.80
CA LYS A 122 9.09 -2.31 0.19
C LYS A 122 8.27 -1.05 -0.09
N PHE A 123 8.89 0.11 0.17
CA PHE A 123 8.29 1.45 0.00
C PHE A 123 7.01 1.69 0.82
N LEU A 124 6.76 0.86 1.83
CA LEU A 124 5.69 1.04 2.81
C LEU A 124 6.27 1.65 4.08
N GLY A 125 6.43 2.97 4.08
CA GLY A 125 6.89 3.74 5.26
C GLY A 125 5.75 4.02 6.24
N ASP A 126 6.02 4.74 7.33
CA ASP A 126 5.04 4.95 8.40
C ASP A 126 3.72 5.57 7.91
N THR A 127 3.80 6.57 7.02
CA THR A 127 2.62 7.18 6.40
C THR A 127 1.88 6.22 5.48
N GLY A 128 2.60 5.42 4.71
CA GLY A 128 2.01 4.42 3.84
C GLY A 128 1.28 3.33 4.65
N SER A 129 1.91 2.83 5.71
CA SER A 129 1.32 1.85 6.62
C SER A 129 0.08 2.40 7.33
N TYR A 130 0.13 3.67 7.80
CA TYR A 130 -1.04 4.32 8.41
C TYR A 130 -2.23 4.37 7.45
N PHE A 131 -2.03 4.89 6.23
CA PHE A 131 -3.12 4.98 5.26
C PHE A 131 -3.59 3.63 4.77
N PHE A 132 -2.69 2.66 4.60
CA PHE A 132 -3.05 1.29 4.27
C PHE A 132 -4.02 0.72 5.30
N LEU A 133 -3.63 0.72 6.59
CA LEU A 133 -4.45 0.21 7.69
C LEU A 133 -5.77 0.98 7.83
N TYR A 134 -5.73 2.30 7.69
CA TYR A 134 -6.93 3.14 7.73
C TYR A 134 -7.93 2.79 6.61
N VAL A 135 -7.45 2.63 5.38
CA VAL A 135 -8.30 2.37 4.20
C VAL A 135 -8.94 0.99 4.26
N ILE A 136 -8.23 -0.02 4.77
CA ILE A 136 -8.79 -1.37 4.93
C ILE A 136 -9.69 -1.50 6.17
N GLY A 137 -9.84 -0.44 6.97
CA GLY A 137 -10.71 -0.40 8.14
C GLY A 137 -10.10 -1.00 9.42
N GLU A 138 -8.79 -1.25 9.44
CA GLU A 138 -8.10 -1.71 10.65
C GLU A 138 -7.93 -0.56 11.67
N PRO A 139 -7.83 -0.88 12.98
CA PRO A 139 -7.75 0.13 14.01
C PRO A 139 -6.45 0.95 13.88
N VAL A 140 -6.60 2.25 13.69
CA VAL A 140 -5.49 3.20 13.66
C VAL A 140 -5.71 4.33 14.67
N PRO A 141 -4.63 4.95 15.21
CA PRO A 141 -4.76 6.13 16.06
C PRO A 141 -5.46 7.29 15.34
N PRO A 142 -6.08 8.22 16.09
CA PRO A 142 -6.65 9.43 15.51
C PRO A 142 -5.61 10.18 14.66
N HIS A 143 -5.99 10.58 13.45
CA HIS A 143 -5.07 11.14 12.47
C HIS A 143 -4.27 12.34 13.00
N ASP A 144 -4.94 13.27 13.71
CA ASP A 144 -4.27 14.46 14.25
C ASP A 144 -3.24 14.09 15.33
N GLU A 145 -3.53 13.10 16.18
CA GLU A 145 -2.59 12.60 17.20
C GLU A 145 -1.37 11.91 16.56
N TRP A 146 -1.62 11.06 15.57
CA TRP A 146 -0.57 10.37 14.83
C TRP A 146 0.32 11.37 14.07
N MET A 147 -0.27 12.35 13.37
CA MET A 147 0.47 13.40 12.67
C MET A 147 1.36 14.20 13.64
N CYS A 148 0.83 14.61 14.79
CA CYS A 148 1.63 15.27 15.82
C CYS A 148 2.80 14.42 16.31
N ALA A 149 2.59 13.11 16.52
CA ALA A 149 3.68 12.20 16.91
C ALA A 149 4.77 12.12 15.82
N GLN A 150 4.39 12.08 14.55
CA GLN A 150 5.33 12.03 13.42
C GLN A 150 6.13 13.32 13.25
N GLU A 151 5.50 14.48 13.45
CA GLU A 151 6.21 15.76 13.44
C GLU A 151 7.22 15.86 14.58
N ARG A 152 6.88 15.36 15.77
CA ARG A 152 7.80 15.31 16.92
C ARG A 152 8.98 14.38 16.65
N ALA A 153 8.74 13.22 16.03
CA ALA A 153 9.79 12.27 15.67
C ALA A 153 10.76 12.82 14.63
N LYS A 154 10.28 13.59 13.63
CA LYS A 154 11.12 14.23 12.59
C LYS A 154 11.99 15.38 13.11
N ARG A 155 11.65 15.95 14.28
CA ARG A 155 12.39 17.07 14.91
C ARG A 155 13.48 16.61 15.88
N ARG A 156 13.65 15.30 16.07
CA ARG A 156 14.68 14.68 16.90
C ARG A 156 15.76 14.08 16.02
#